data_AF-A0A7C8FZ07-F1
#
_entry.id   AF-A0A7C8FZ07-F1
#
_cell.length_a   1.000
_cell.length_b   1.000
_cell.length_c   1.000
_cell.angle_alpha   90.00
_cell.angle_beta   90.00
_cell.angle_gamma   90.00
#
_symmetry.space_group_name_H-M   'P 1'
#
loop_
_entity.id
_entity.type
_entity.pdbx_description
1 polymer ?
#
loop_
_entity_poly.entity_id
_entity_poly.type
_entity_poly.pdbx_seq_one_letter_code
_entity_poly.pdbx_strand_id
1 'polypeptide(L)' 'AYPFGGGLHCSTADVYREGECLDYFPNRVEDPTLVRPEMWK' A
#
# COMPACT_ATOMS: atom_id res chain seq x y z
N ALA A 1 -10.46 18.78 9.03
CA ALA A 1 -10.77 17.43 8.51
C ALA A 1 -12.17 17.47 7.91
N TYR A 2 -12.41 16.81 6.78
CA TYR A 2 -13.76 16.71 6.22
C TYR A 2 -14.67 15.99 7.23
N PRO A 3 -15.95 16.38 7.36
CA PRO A 3 -16.84 15.88 8.41
C PRO A 3 -17.10 14.36 8.35
N PHE A 4 -16.86 13.75 7.19
CA PHE A 4 -16.98 12.31 6.94
C PHE A 4 -15.64 11.57 7.03
N GLY A 5 -14.60 12.23 7.55
CA GLY A 5 -13.23 11.71 7.55
C GLY A 5 -12.52 11.90 6.20
N GLY A 6 -11.25 11.54 6.17
CA GLY A 6 -10.41 11.61 4.98
C GLY A 6 -9.67 12.94 4.79
N GLY A 7 -8.48 12.85 4.21
CA GLY A 7 -7.68 13.98 3.75
C GLY A 7 -7.73 14.12 2.23
N LEU A 8 -6.79 14.86 1.66
CA LEU A 8 -6.66 15.02 0.20
C LEU A 8 -6.67 13.67 -0.53
N HIS A 9 -5.80 12.74 -0.12
CA HIS A 9 -5.69 11.42 -0.74
C HIS A 9 -7.00 10.62 -0.72
N CYS A 10 -7.78 10.75 0.37
CA CYS A 10 -9.08 10.07 0.47
C CYS A 10 -10.15 10.73 -0.41
N SER A 11 -9.95 11.99 -0.78
CA SER A 11 -10.93 12.82 -1.50
C SER A 11 -10.64 12.94 -2.99
N THR A 12 -9.57 12.30 -3.48
CA THR A 12 -9.11 12.37 -4.87
C THR A 12 -8.82 10.98 -5.40
N ALA A 13 -9.08 10.76 -6.69
CA ALA A 13 -8.64 9.57 -7.41
C ALA A 13 -7.82 10.01 -8.62
N ASP A 14 -6.56 9.60 -8.68
CA ASP A 14 -5.68 9.91 -9.81
C ASP A 14 -6.01 8.98 -10.98
N VAL A 15 -6.62 9.51 -12.03
CA VAL A 15 -7.04 8.73 -13.22
C VAL A 15 -5.89 8.43 -14.17
N TYR A 16 -4.83 9.24 -14.11
CA TYR A 16 -3.66 9.11 -14.95
C TYR A 16 -2.42 9.57 -14.20
N ARG A 17 -1.32 8.86 -14.41
CA ARG A 17 0.02 9.24 -13.96
C ARG A 17 1.01 8.95 -15.08
N GLU A 18 1.94 9.87 -15.28
CA GLU A 18 3.08 9.66 -16.19
C GLU A 18 4.08 8.68 -15.55
N GLY A 19 4.61 7.75 -16.34
CA GLY A 19 5.63 6.79 -15.91
C GLY A 19 5.40 5.37 -16.41
N GLU A 20 6.28 4.46 -15.99
CA GLU A 20 6.25 3.02 -16.30
C GLU A 20 5.75 2.20 -15.11
N CYS A 21 5.26 0.98 -15.38
CA CYS A 21 4.90 0.03 -14.34
C CYS A 21 6.17 -0.68 -13.83
N LEU A 22 6.76 -0.15 -12.77
CA LEU A 22 8.01 -0.66 -12.18
C LEU A 22 7.75 -1.50 -10.92
N ASP A 23 8.57 -2.53 -10.71
CA ASP A 23 8.61 -3.28 -9.46
C ASP A 23 9.57 -2.63 -8.46
N TYR A 24 9.00 -1.98 -7.45
CA TYR A 24 9.76 -1.29 -6.40
C TYR A 24 10.20 -2.21 -5.25
N PHE A 25 9.78 -3.48 -5.25
CA PHE A 25 10.12 -4.44 -4.20
C PHE A 25 10.77 -5.70 -4.81
N PRO A 26 12.00 -5.60 -5.33
CA PRO A 26 12.65 -6.72 -6.02
C PRO A 26 13.01 -7.90 -5.11
N ASN A 27 13.11 -7.69 -3.80
CA ASN A 27 13.46 -8.71 -2.80
C ASN A 27 12.26 -9.09 -1.95
N ARG A 28 11.25 -9.73 -2.55
CA ARG A 28 10.08 -10.23 -1.80
C ARG A 28 10.43 -11.48 -1.01
N VAL A 29 9.81 -11.61 0.15
CA VAL A 29 9.71 -12.91 0.86
C VAL A 29 8.81 -13.84 0.05
N GLU A 30 9.06 -15.15 0.12
CA GLU A 30 8.30 -16.17 -0.63
C GLU A 30 6.80 -16.13 -0.29
N ASP A 31 6.46 -15.93 0.98
CA ASP A 31 5.09 -15.72 1.43
C ASP A 31 4.96 -14.38 2.18
N PRO A 32 4.50 -13.31 1.51
CA PRO A 32 4.30 -11.99 2.12
C PRO A 32 3.07 -11.93 3.02
N THR A 33 2.27 -13.00 3.06
CA THR A 33 1.06 -13.10 3.88
C THR A 33 1.25 -13.98 5.11
N LEU A 34 2.38 -14.69 5.20
CA LEU A 34 2.67 -15.58 6.31
C LEU A 34 2.88 -14.81 7.60
N VAL A 35 1.82 -14.69 8.37
CA VAL A 35 1.92 -14.37 9.79
C VAL A 35 2.36 -15.65 10.50
N ARG A 36 3.54 -15.63 11.12
CA ARG A 36 3.99 -16.68 12.06
C ARG A 36 3.69 -16.22 13.48
N PRO A 37 2.59 -16.69 14.11
CA PRO A 37 2.22 -16.26 15.46
C PRO A 37 3.32 -16.58 16.50
N GLU A 38 4.21 -17.53 16.19
CA GLU A 38 5.33 -17.91 17.04
C GLU A 38 6.41 -16.82 17.16
N MET A 39 6.43 -15.85 16.23
CA MET A 39 7.35 -14.69 16.25
C MET A 39 6.85 -13.55 17.13
N TRP A 40 5.66 -13.68 17.75
CA TRP A 40 5.05 -12.65 18.61
C TRP A 40 5.22 -12.93 20.11
N LYS A 41 6.18 -13.79 20.48
CA LYS A 41 6.58 -14.02 21.87
C LYS A 41 7.77 -13.16 22.27
#